data_AF-A0A8T4SFA8-F1
#
_entry.id   AF-A0A8T4SFA8-F1
#
_cell.length_a   1.000
_cell.length_b   1.000
_cell.length_c   1.000
_cell.angle_alpha   90.00
_cell.angle_beta   90.00
_cell.angle_gamma   90.00
#
_symmetry.space_group_name_H-M   'P 1'
#
loop_
_entity.id
_entity.type
_entity.pdbx_description
1 polymer ?
#
loop_
_entity_poly.entity_id
_entity_poly.type
_entity_poly.pdbx_seq_one_letter_code
_entity_poly.pdbx_strand_id
1 'polypeptide(L)'
;MIDPEKLMTAILDVTLLTVIMLIVSYFLVTQKRIIGPIMIMLGFISILSLVLFKAPMRLLKAEILFGVIDNGVLAIFALSGAELFGILGAIVGSLIGNAITDGFAGIFEGYEWQKIKKLKMTDKRTALTVAVGKFSGCLFGGGIVLTIAWSILNLV
;
A
#
# COMPACT_ATOMS: atom_id res chain seq x y z
N MET A 1 -6.78 18.95 17.67
CA MET A 1 -8.06 19.16 16.95
C MET A 1 -7.79 18.85 15.49
N ILE A 2 -8.52 17.93 14.85
CA ILE A 2 -8.31 17.60 13.44
C ILE A 2 -8.76 18.80 12.61
N ASP A 3 -7.87 19.30 11.77
CA ASP A 3 -8.13 20.42 10.85
C ASP A 3 -9.00 19.90 9.69
N PRO A 4 -10.27 20.35 9.56
CA PRO A 4 -11.21 19.79 8.58
C PRO A 4 -10.77 20.02 7.14
N GLU A 5 -10.04 21.09 6.84
CA GLU A 5 -9.51 21.35 5.50
C GLU A 5 -8.43 20.33 5.12
N LYS A 6 -7.50 20.04 6.04
CA LYS A 6 -6.44 19.04 5.81
C LYS A 6 -7.01 17.63 5.67
N LEU A 7 -8.09 17.33 6.39
CA LEU A 7 -8.81 16.06 6.25
C LEU A 7 -9.48 15.97 4.88
N MET A 8 -10.14 17.03 4.42
CA MET A 8 -10.76 17.09 3.09
C MET A 8 -9.73 16.90 1.97
N THR A 9 -8.58 17.57 2.05
CA THR A 9 -7.49 17.39 1.07
C THR A 9 -7.01 15.95 1.02
N ALA A 10 -6.83 15.30 2.18
CA ALA A 10 -6.42 13.90 2.24
C ALA A 10 -7.45 12.96 1.59
N ILE A 11 -8.74 13.18 1.86
CA ILE A 11 -9.82 12.38 1.27
C ILE A 11 -9.85 12.54 -0.25
N LEU A 12 -9.79 13.78 -0.76
CA LEU A 12 -9.82 14.05 -2.19
C LEU A 12 -8.62 13.42 -2.92
N ASP A 13 -7.42 13.56 -2.36
CA ASP A 13 -6.19 13.02 -2.94
C ASP A 13 -6.21 11.49 -3.00
N VAL A 14 -6.56 10.83 -1.88
CA VAL A 14 -6.68 9.37 -1.83
C VAL A 14 -7.78 8.85 -2.76
N THR A 15 -8.91 9.57 -2.85
CA THR A 15 -9.99 9.19 -3.77
C THR A 15 -9.54 9.28 -5.22
N LEU A 16 -8.86 10.36 -5.60
CA LEU A 16 -8.31 10.55 -6.94
C LEU A 16 -7.30 9.45 -7.28
N LEU A 17 -6.34 9.17 -6.38
CA LEU A 17 -5.38 8.08 -6.55
C LEU A 17 -6.09 6.73 -6.73
N THR A 18 -7.12 6.45 -5.91
CA THR A 18 -7.90 5.22 -6.00
C THR A 18 -8.58 5.06 -7.36
N VAL A 19 -9.22 6.12 -7.89
CA VAL A 19 -9.86 6.09 -9.20
C VAL A 19 -8.83 5.83 -10.31
N ILE A 20 -7.68 6.51 -10.28
CA ILE A 20 -6.58 6.29 -11.24
C ILE A 20 -6.13 4.83 -11.19
N MET A 21 -5.94 4.29 -9.98
CA MET A 21 -5.52 2.89 -9.79
C MET A 21 -6.53 1.91 -10.37
N LEU A 22 -7.82 2.07 -10.10
CA LEU A 22 -8.86 1.17 -10.62
C LEU A 22 -8.89 1.18 -12.15
N ILE A 23 -8.76 2.35 -12.76
CA ILE A 23 -8.68 2.49 -14.23
C ILE A 23 -7.45 1.76 -14.77
N VAL A 24 -6.27 2.05 -14.23
CA VAL A 24 -5.01 1.47 -14.71
C VAL A 24 -5.02 -0.06 -14.52
N SER A 25 -5.47 -0.54 -13.36
CA SER A 25 -5.63 -1.96 -13.08
C SER A 25 -6.61 -2.61 -14.04
N TYR A 26 -7.78 -2.01 -14.30
CA TYR A 26 -8.77 -2.57 -15.24
C TYR A 26 -8.19 -2.78 -16.65
N PHE A 27 -7.45 -1.81 -17.17
CA PHE A 27 -6.88 -1.90 -18.52
C PHE A 27 -5.65 -2.82 -18.61
N LEU A 28 -4.93 -3.03 -17.51
CA LEU A 28 -3.62 -3.71 -17.51
C LEU A 28 -3.61 -5.05 -16.77
N VAL A 29 -4.71 -5.44 -16.12
CA VAL A 29 -4.82 -6.72 -15.40
C VAL A 29 -4.58 -7.93 -16.29
N THR A 30 -4.86 -7.82 -17.59
CA THR A 30 -4.62 -8.89 -18.57
C THR A 30 -3.14 -9.03 -18.93
N GLN A 31 -2.30 -8.04 -18.62
CA GLN A 31 -0.87 -8.01 -18.95
C GLN A 31 0.01 -8.50 -17.78
N LYS A 32 0.00 -9.81 -17.54
CA LYS A 32 0.68 -10.48 -16.41
C LYS A 32 2.13 -10.02 -16.18
N ARG A 33 2.93 -9.85 -17.24
CA ARG A 33 4.35 -9.48 -17.11
C ARG A 33 4.63 -8.03 -16.75
N ILE A 34 3.68 -7.13 -17.00
CA ILE A 34 3.90 -5.68 -16.90
C ILE A 34 3.16 -5.08 -15.70
N ILE A 35 2.10 -5.73 -15.22
CA ILE A 35 1.28 -5.21 -14.11
C ILE A 35 2.08 -5.00 -12.82
N GLY A 36 3.05 -5.87 -12.50
CA GLY A 36 3.95 -5.70 -11.36
C GLY A 36 4.79 -4.41 -11.45
N PRO A 37 5.59 -4.22 -12.51
CA PRO A 37 6.33 -2.96 -12.73
C PRO A 37 5.43 -1.71 -12.77
N ILE A 38 4.23 -1.81 -13.35
CA ILE A 38 3.25 -0.71 -13.37
C ILE A 38 2.81 -0.35 -11.96
N MET A 39 2.50 -1.34 -11.11
CA MET A 39 2.14 -1.08 -9.71
C MET A 39 3.27 -0.37 -8.96
N ILE A 40 4.52 -0.77 -9.18
CA ILE A 40 5.68 -0.08 -8.60
C ILE A 40 5.73 1.38 -9.07
N MET A 41 5.55 1.63 -10.38
CA MET A 41 5.53 2.99 -10.93
C MET A 41 4.41 3.84 -10.30
N LEU A 42 3.23 3.27 -10.11
CA LEU A 42 2.10 3.94 -9.46
C LEU A 42 2.39 4.24 -7.98
N GLY A 43 3.14 3.37 -7.30
CA GLY A 43 3.68 3.63 -5.96
C GLY A 43 4.53 4.90 -5.93
N PHE A 44 5.38 5.14 -6.92
CA PHE A 44 6.14 6.40 -7.02
C PHE A 44 5.25 7.60 -7.34
N ILE A 45 4.27 7.45 -8.24
CA ILE A 45 3.31 8.52 -8.58
C ILE A 45 2.52 8.94 -7.35
N SER A 46 2.10 7.99 -6.51
CA SER A 46 1.40 8.31 -5.27
C SER A 46 2.28 9.15 -4.33
N ILE A 47 3.58 8.88 -4.20
CA ILE A 47 4.50 9.73 -3.41
C ILE A 47 4.64 11.13 -4.02
N LEU A 48 4.61 11.25 -5.35
CA LEU A 48 4.72 12.54 -6.03
C LEU A 48 3.61 13.51 -5.61
N SER A 49 2.41 13.02 -5.29
CA SER A 49 1.31 13.84 -4.74
C SER A 49 1.75 14.63 -3.49
N LEU A 50 2.52 14.02 -2.59
CA LEU A 50 3.00 14.65 -1.35
C LEU A 50 3.99 15.78 -1.59
N VAL A 51 4.74 15.71 -2.69
CA VAL A 51 5.65 16.79 -3.10
C VAL A 51 4.83 18.04 -3.47
N LEU A 52 3.70 17.87 -4.16
CA LEU A 52 2.80 18.97 -4.53
C LEU A 52 2.20 19.65 -3.28
N PHE A 53 1.92 18.87 -2.24
CA PHE A 53 1.37 19.37 -0.97
C PHE A 53 2.43 19.79 0.06
N LYS A 54 3.72 19.81 -0.30
CA LYS A 54 4.85 20.18 0.58
C LYS A 54 4.89 19.41 1.91
N ALA A 55 4.47 18.15 1.88
CA ALA A 55 4.37 17.32 3.09
C ALA A 55 5.75 16.76 3.53
N PRO A 56 5.99 16.57 4.84
CA PRO A 56 7.28 16.10 5.33
C PRO A 56 7.53 14.62 5.01
N MET A 57 8.35 14.35 3.99
CA MET A 57 8.72 13.00 3.51
C MET A 57 9.46 12.12 4.53
N ARG A 58 10.00 12.72 5.60
CA ARG A 58 10.86 12.00 6.56
C ARG A 58 10.09 10.91 7.35
N LEU A 59 8.76 11.00 7.37
CA LEU A 59 7.87 10.09 8.10
C LEU A 59 7.25 9.02 7.20
N LEU A 60 7.43 9.15 5.89
CA LEU A 60 6.86 8.22 4.91
C LEU A 60 7.52 6.83 4.96
N LYS A 61 8.77 6.76 5.40
CA LYS A 61 9.56 5.52 5.38
C LYS A 61 8.89 4.39 6.17
N ALA A 62 8.35 4.72 7.34
CA ALA A 62 7.67 3.73 8.17
C ALA A 62 6.40 3.24 7.47
N GLU A 63 5.55 4.15 6.99
CA GLU A 63 4.29 3.82 6.29
C GLU A 63 4.52 2.99 5.02
N ILE A 64 5.53 3.36 4.23
CA ILE A 64 5.90 2.62 3.01
C ILE A 64 6.36 1.22 3.37
N LEU A 65 7.23 1.08 4.37
CA LEU A 65 7.71 -0.23 4.80
C LEU A 65 6.54 -1.11 5.29
N PHE A 66 5.60 -0.54 6.05
CA PHE A 66 4.39 -1.24 6.45
C PHE A 66 3.58 -1.72 5.24
N GLY A 67 3.25 -0.82 4.32
CA GLY A 67 2.46 -1.19 3.14
C GLY A 67 3.17 -2.23 2.25
N VAL A 68 4.50 -2.17 2.14
CA VAL A 68 5.29 -3.16 1.39
C VAL A 68 5.14 -4.55 2.00
N ILE A 69 5.27 -4.66 3.32
CA ILE A 69 5.13 -5.93 4.03
C ILE A 69 3.69 -6.42 3.93
N ASP A 70 2.74 -5.54 4.21
CA ASP A 70 1.31 -5.85 4.22
C ASP A 70 0.84 -6.42 2.89
N ASN A 71 0.94 -5.62 1.83
CA ASN A 71 0.40 -6.03 0.55
C ASN A 71 1.32 -7.00 -0.21
N GLY A 72 2.61 -7.03 0.13
CA GLY A 72 3.55 -8.03 -0.38
C GLY A 72 3.22 -9.42 0.15
N VAL A 73 3.08 -9.56 1.47
CA VAL A 73 2.69 -10.85 2.07
C VAL A 73 1.29 -11.25 1.61
N LEU A 74 0.32 -10.33 1.58
CA LEU A 74 -1.01 -10.58 1.00
C LEU A 74 -0.92 -11.15 -0.41
N ALA A 75 -0.13 -10.52 -1.30
CA ALA A 75 0.04 -10.99 -2.67
C ALA A 75 0.62 -12.42 -2.75
N ILE A 76 1.54 -12.78 -1.85
CA ILE A 76 2.08 -14.15 -1.78
C ILE A 76 0.98 -15.16 -1.42
N PHE A 77 0.16 -14.86 -0.41
CA PHE A 77 -0.97 -15.72 -0.03
C PHE A 77 -2.03 -15.79 -1.13
N ALA A 78 -2.33 -14.68 -1.79
CA ALA A 78 -3.26 -14.62 -2.90
C ALA A 78 -2.80 -15.50 -4.08
N LEU A 79 -1.53 -15.39 -4.48
CA LEU A 79 -0.96 -16.20 -5.56
C LEU A 79 -0.90 -17.68 -5.18
N SER A 80 -0.48 -18.00 -3.97
CA SER A 80 -0.43 -19.40 -3.49
C SER A 80 -1.83 -20.02 -3.43
N GLY A 81 -2.82 -19.25 -2.95
CA GLY A 81 -4.21 -19.67 -2.94
C GLY A 81 -4.78 -19.85 -4.35
N ALA A 82 -4.44 -18.95 -5.27
CA ALA A 82 -4.83 -19.05 -6.68
C ALA A 82 -4.32 -20.34 -7.32
N GLU A 83 -3.06 -20.69 -7.05
CA GLU A 83 -2.43 -21.91 -7.58
C GLU A 83 -3.09 -23.18 -7.03
N LEU A 84 -3.42 -23.20 -5.73
CA LEU A 84 -3.94 -24.41 -5.07
C LEU A 84 -5.45 -24.61 -5.27
N PHE A 85 -6.25 -23.54 -5.29
CA PHE A 85 -7.72 -23.62 -5.27
C PHE A 85 -8.40 -22.62 -6.21
N GLY A 86 -7.67 -22.07 -7.18
CA GLY A 86 -8.21 -21.11 -8.15
C GLY A 86 -8.71 -19.82 -7.50
N ILE A 87 -9.75 -19.21 -8.08
CA ILE A 87 -10.29 -17.91 -7.62
C ILE A 87 -10.68 -17.95 -6.14
N LEU A 88 -11.29 -19.04 -5.67
CA LEU A 88 -11.69 -19.17 -4.26
C LEU A 88 -10.47 -19.12 -3.34
N GLY A 89 -9.41 -19.85 -3.68
CA GLY A 89 -8.16 -19.82 -2.93
C GLY A 89 -7.51 -18.44 -2.95
N ALA A 90 -7.53 -17.74 -4.09
CA ALA A 90 -7.01 -16.38 -4.18
C ALA A 90 -7.75 -15.41 -3.26
N ILE A 91 -9.09 -15.48 -3.22
CA ILE A 91 -9.92 -14.65 -2.33
C ILE A 91 -9.64 -14.98 -0.87
N VAL A 92 -9.70 -16.26 -0.48
CA VAL A 92 -9.46 -16.69 0.91
C VAL A 92 -8.04 -16.36 1.35
N GLY A 93 -7.05 -16.64 0.49
CA GLY A 93 -5.65 -16.30 0.72
C GLY A 93 -5.45 -14.80 0.90
N SER A 94 -6.09 -13.96 0.09
CA SER A 94 -6.03 -12.50 0.24
C SER A 94 -6.64 -12.04 1.55
N LEU A 95 -7.82 -12.55 1.93
CA LEU A 95 -8.51 -12.17 3.17
C LEU A 95 -7.71 -12.57 4.42
N ILE A 96 -7.20 -13.80 4.45
CA ILE A 96 -6.38 -14.31 5.57
C ILE A 96 -5.03 -13.60 5.60
N GLY A 97 -4.38 -13.44 4.45
CA GLY A 97 -3.12 -12.72 4.30
C GLY A 97 -3.24 -11.31 4.86
N ASN A 98 -4.27 -10.58 4.45
CA ASN A 98 -4.60 -9.24 4.97
C ASN A 98 -4.81 -9.25 6.49
N ALA A 99 -5.59 -10.18 7.02
CA ALA A 99 -5.84 -10.25 8.46
C ALA A 99 -4.56 -10.50 9.28
N ILE A 100 -3.67 -11.36 8.77
CA ILE A 100 -2.37 -11.64 9.40
C ILE A 100 -1.50 -10.37 9.38
N THR A 101 -1.37 -9.74 8.22
CA THR A 101 -0.51 -8.57 8.06
C THR A 101 -1.02 -7.35 8.80
N ASP A 102 -2.33 -7.09 8.81
CA ASP A 102 -2.96 -6.06 9.63
C ASP A 102 -2.76 -6.31 11.12
N GLY A 103 -2.84 -7.57 11.55
CA GLY A 103 -2.56 -7.97 12.94
C GLY A 103 -1.14 -7.59 13.37
N PHE A 104 -0.14 -7.91 12.53
CA PHE A 104 1.25 -7.51 12.77
C PHE A 104 1.45 -6.00 12.65
N ALA A 105 0.90 -5.36 11.62
CA ALA A 105 0.99 -3.92 11.39
C ALA A 105 0.41 -3.14 12.57
N GLY A 106 -0.72 -3.59 13.13
CA GLY A 106 -1.34 -3.00 14.31
C GLY A 106 -0.42 -2.98 15.54
N ILE A 107 0.40 -4.01 15.74
CA ILE A 107 1.40 -4.04 16.84
C ILE A 107 2.42 -2.92 16.63
N PHE A 108 2.96 -2.78 15.41
CA PHE A 108 3.97 -1.78 15.13
C PHE A 108 3.41 -0.35 15.10
N GLU A 109 2.22 -0.15 14.53
CA GLU A 109 1.53 1.14 14.53
C GLU A 109 1.24 1.60 15.96
N GLY A 110 0.77 0.67 16.81
CA GLY A 110 0.58 0.91 18.23
C GLY A 110 1.89 1.28 18.94
N TYR A 111 2.98 0.57 18.67
CA TYR A 111 4.29 0.85 19.24
C TYR A 111 4.82 2.23 18.82
N GLU A 112 4.81 2.55 17.52
CA GLU A 112 5.28 3.84 17.01
C GLU A 112 4.38 4.99 17.50
N TRP A 113 3.06 4.78 17.60
CA TRP A 113 2.15 5.76 18.19
C TRP A 113 2.50 6.05 19.66
N GLN A 114 2.73 5.01 20.47
CA GLN A 114 3.13 5.17 21.87
C GLN A 114 4.47 5.90 21.99
N LYS A 115 5.43 5.63 21.11
CA LYS A 115 6.74 6.28 21.05
C LYS A 115 6.63 7.75 20.68
N ILE A 116 5.88 8.09 19.62
CA ILE A 116 5.63 9.49 19.20
C ILE A 116 4.91 10.28 20.29
N LYS A 117 3.94 9.66 20.96
CA LYS A 117 3.21 10.25 22.10
C LYS A 117 4.15 10.54 23.27
N LYS A 118 5.05 9.62 23.63
CA LYS A 118 6.07 9.82 24.67
C LYS A 118 7.04 10.95 24.31
N LEU A 119 7.41 11.08 23.04
CA LEU A 119 8.32 12.12 22.55
C LEU A 119 7.67 13.50 22.33
N LYS A 120 6.35 13.65 22.59
CA LYS A 120 5.56 14.86 22.28
C LYS A 120 5.69 15.33 20.82
N MET A 121 5.93 14.40 19.90
CA MET A 121 6.11 14.68 18.46
C MET A 121 4.82 14.47 17.65
N THR A 122 3.66 14.60 18.29
CA THR A 122 2.33 14.31 17.71
C THR A 122 2.03 15.11 16.45
N ASP A 123 2.63 16.29 16.28
CA ASP A 123 2.36 17.20 15.16
C ASP A 123 3.01 16.80 13.83
N LYS A 124 3.74 15.68 13.78
CA LYS A 124 4.52 15.33 12.59
C LYS A 124 3.78 14.43 11.59
N ARG A 125 2.88 13.54 12.04
CA ARG A 125 2.07 12.67 11.17
C ARG A 125 0.77 13.37 10.79
N THR A 126 0.57 13.64 9.50
CA THR A 126 -0.72 14.14 8.96
C THR A 126 -1.50 13.00 8.31
N ALA A 127 -2.83 13.13 8.26
CA ALA A 127 -3.71 12.16 7.59
C ALA A 127 -3.24 11.88 6.15
N LEU A 128 -2.86 12.93 5.41
CA LEU A 128 -2.32 12.82 4.06
C LEU A 128 -1.03 12.00 4.00
N THR A 129 -0.04 12.27 4.87
CA THR A 129 1.23 11.53 4.87
C THR A 129 1.07 10.05 5.21
N VAL A 130 0.18 9.73 6.15
CA VAL A 130 -0.11 8.35 6.54
C VAL A 130 -0.82 7.62 5.40
N ALA A 131 -1.87 8.24 4.84
CA ALA A 131 -2.66 7.62 3.78
C ALA A 131 -1.82 7.37 2.53
N VAL A 132 -1.12 8.39 2.00
CA VAL A 132 -0.30 8.24 0.79
C VAL A 132 0.89 7.30 1.04
N GLY A 133 1.50 7.35 2.24
CA GLY A 133 2.60 6.46 2.59
C GLY A 133 2.20 4.98 2.57
N LYS A 134 1.07 4.64 3.22
CA LYS A 134 0.50 3.28 3.19
C LYS A 134 0.09 2.89 1.78
N PHE A 135 -0.62 3.77 1.08
CA PHE A 135 -1.08 3.53 -0.29
C PHE A 135 0.10 3.21 -1.23
N SER A 136 1.16 4.01 -1.18
CA SER A 136 2.40 3.79 -1.93
C SER A 136 3.09 2.48 -1.55
N GLY A 137 3.20 2.21 -0.24
CA GLY A 137 3.79 0.98 0.27
C GLY A 137 3.07 -0.26 -0.26
N CYS A 138 1.73 -0.29 -0.22
CA CYS A 138 0.94 -1.41 -0.71
C CYS A 138 1.16 -1.64 -2.22
N LEU A 139 1.28 -0.56 -3.01
CA LEU A 139 1.57 -0.66 -4.44
C LEU A 139 2.97 -1.23 -4.71
N PHE A 140 3.98 -0.81 -3.93
CA PHE A 140 5.31 -1.39 -4.02
C PHE A 140 5.34 -2.86 -3.59
N GLY A 141 4.72 -3.22 -2.47
CA GLY A 141 4.71 -4.59 -1.95
C GLY A 141 4.10 -5.56 -2.96
N GLY A 142 2.86 -5.29 -3.38
CA GLY A 142 2.18 -6.09 -4.40
C GLY A 142 2.94 -6.07 -5.73
N GLY A 143 3.40 -4.90 -6.17
CA GLY A 143 4.14 -4.75 -7.42
C GLY A 143 5.44 -5.54 -7.47
N ILE A 144 6.22 -5.56 -6.38
CA ILE A 144 7.46 -6.35 -6.26
C ILE A 144 7.14 -7.84 -6.36
N VAL A 145 6.16 -8.32 -5.61
CA VAL A 145 5.77 -9.74 -5.61
C VAL A 145 5.29 -10.16 -6.98
N LEU A 146 4.42 -9.39 -7.64
CA LEU A 146 3.95 -9.69 -8.98
C LEU A 146 5.06 -9.64 -10.03
N THR A 147 6.00 -8.69 -9.90
CA THR A 147 7.18 -8.63 -10.78
C THR A 147 8.03 -9.88 -10.65
N ILE A 148 8.28 -10.33 -9.42
CA ILE A 148 9.04 -11.57 -9.17
C ILE A 148 8.27 -12.78 -9.72
N ALA A 149 6.99 -12.90 -9.36
CA ALA A 149 6.15 -14.02 -9.76
C ALA A 149 6.04 -14.18 -11.28
N TRP A 150 5.75 -13.11 -12.01
CA TRP A 150 5.38 -13.20 -13.43
C TRP A 150 6.46 -12.74 -14.38
N SER A 151 7.30 -11.77 -14.00
CA SER A 151 8.37 -11.28 -14.87
C SER A 151 9.67 -12.07 -14.69
N ILE A 152 9.95 -12.59 -13.50
CA ILE A 152 11.19 -13.35 -13.20
C ILE A 152 10.94 -14.86 -13.21
N LEU A 153 9.96 -15.33 -12.45
CA LEU A 153 9.70 -16.76 -12.25
C LEU A 153 8.78 -17.38 -13.30
N ASN A 154 8.12 -16.57 -14.15
CA ASN A 154 7.13 -17.01 -15.15
C ASN A 154 6.07 -17.97 -14.57
N LEU A 155 5.55 -17.66 -13.38
CA LEU A 155 4.39 -18.37 -12.83
C LEU A 155 3.15 -18.15 -13.73
N VAL A 156 2.29 -19.16 -13.79
CA VAL A 156 1.28 -19.37 -14.86
C VAL A 156 0.25 -18.26 -15.00
#